data_AF-A0A1D2UI46-F1
#
_entry.id   AF-A0A1D2UI46-F1
#
_cell.length_a   1.000
_cell.length_b   1.000
_cell.length_c   1.000
_cell.angle_alpha   90.00
_cell.angle_beta   90.00
_cell.angle_gamma   90.00
#
_symmetry.space_group_name_H-M   'P 1'
#
loop_
_entity.id
_entity.type
_entity.pdbx_description
1 polymer ?
#
loop_
_entity_poly.entity_id
_entity_poly.type
_entity_poly.pdbx_seq_one_letter_code
_entity_poly.pdbx_strand_id
1 'polypeptide(L)'
;MDETVLPVLRRASGGGAVLAGPWLLRATVSLPPQHLLTRGGIVAAARWFGDVHLHWLRAQGIDGAQLYEGPTTDHWACFAGRGPGEIVVDGRKIAGIAQRWGAARVTLSAGTLITPPPWPLLVRALRRAGEDVAELDDSAISAQQCLRQPVRAAAWAAALRELLLADVA
;
A
#
# COMPACT_ATOMS: atom_id res chain seq x y z
N MET A 1 -24.65 -1.92 -21.98
CA MET A 1 -23.51 -2.23 -21.11
C MET A 1 -23.40 -1.07 -20.14
N ASP A 2 -23.62 -1.34 -18.85
CA ASP A 2 -23.64 -0.31 -17.82
C ASP A 2 -22.23 0.30 -17.67
N GLU A 3 -22.10 1.56 -18.08
CA GLU A 3 -20.85 2.30 -18.07
C GLU A 3 -20.64 2.85 -16.67
N THR A 4 -20.25 1.96 -15.73
CA THR A 4 -19.95 2.38 -14.37
C THR A 4 -18.71 3.30 -14.40
N VAL A 5 -18.96 4.61 -14.39
CA VAL A 5 -17.92 5.63 -14.25
C VAL A 5 -17.45 5.61 -12.80
N LEU A 6 -16.23 5.11 -12.58
CA LEU A 6 -15.61 5.17 -11.27
C LEU A 6 -15.16 6.61 -10.98
N PRO A 7 -15.48 7.19 -9.82
CA PRO A 7 -15.01 8.53 -9.47
C PRO A 7 -13.49 8.54 -9.34
N VAL A 8 -12.85 9.48 -10.03
CA VAL A 8 -11.40 9.68 -9.96
C VAL A 8 -11.10 10.87 -9.04
N LEU A 9 -10.35 10.61 -7.97
CA LEU A 9 -9.97 11.61 -6.98
C LEU A 9 -8.46 11.85 -7.05
N ARG A 10 -8.05 13.13 -7.13
CA ARG A 10 -6.64 13.51 -7.04
C ARG A 10 -6.26 13.70 -5.58
N ARG A 11 -5.30 12.90 -5.10
CA ARG A 11 -4.74 13.04 -3.75
C ARG A 11 -3.66 14.13 -3.70
N ALA A 12 -3.45 14.70 -2.52
CA ALA A 12 -2.41 15.71 -2.29
C ALA A 12 -1.00 15.12 -2.16
N SER A 13 -0.87 13.84 -1.84
CA SER A 13 0.42 13.13 -1.84
C SER A 13 0.84 12.73 -3.27
N GLY A 14 2.13 12.55 -3.50
CA GLY A 14 2.66 12.03 -4.77
C GLY A 14 2.31 10.56 -5.04
N GLY A 15 2.94 9.99 -6.08
CA GLY A 15 2.87 8.58 -6.47
C GLY A 15 1.75 8.24 -7.46
N GLY A 16 1.79 7.01 -7.98
CA GLY A 16 0.84 6.50 -8.97
C GLY A 16 -0.60 6.34 -8.45
N ALA A 17 -1.52 6.12 -9.40
CA ALA A 17 -2.92 5.89 -9.13
C ALA A 17 -3.16 4.58 -8.39
N VAL A 18 -4.16 4.57 -7.51
CA VAL A 18 -4.57 3.40 -6.72
C VAL A 18 -6.04 3.13 -6.99
N LEU A 19 -6.36 1.88 -7.31
CA LEU A 19 -7.74 1.42 -7.33
C LEU A 19 -8.19 1.11 -5.91
N ALA A 20 -9.02 1.95 -5.31
CA ALA A 20 -9.57 1.71 -3.98
C ALA A 20 -10.86 0.87 -4.05
N GLY A 21 -11.02 -0.06 -3.12
CA GLY A 21 -12.19 -0.92 -3.02
C GLY A 21 -11.98 -2.03 -1.98
N PRO A 22 -12.87 -3.04 -1.91
CA PRO A 22 -12.81 -4.13 -0.92
C PRO A 22 -11.51 -4.97 -0.95
N TRP A 23 -10.79 -4.94 -2.07
CA TRP A 23 -9.48 -5.59 -2.24
C TRP A 23 -8.33 -4.89 -1.51
N LEU A 24 -8.52 -3.67 -1.01
CA LEU A 24 -7.45 -2.84 -0.42
C LEU A 24 -7.74 -2.53 1.06
N LEU A 25 -6.95 -3.10 1.97
CA LEU A 25 -6.94 -2.69 3.38
C LEU A 25 -6.07 -1.46 3.52
N ARG A 26 -6.62 -0.40 4.12
CA ARG A 26 -5.94 0.88 4.31
C ARG A 26 -5.67 1.16 5.77
N ALA A 27 -4.45 1.59 6.08
CA ALA A 27 -4.08 2.12 7.38
C ALA A 27 -3.55 3.54 7.23
N THR A 28 -3.86 4.42 8.19
CA THR A 28 -3.37 5.80 8.20
C THR A 28 -2.93 6.16 9.61
N VAL A 29 -1.71 6.69 9.73
CA VAL A 29 -1.19 7.27 10.97
C VAL A 29 -0.96 8.76 10.74
N SER A 30 -1.39 9.59 11.69
CA SER A 30 -1.12 11.04 11.68
C SER A 30 -0.34 11.41 12.92
N LEU A 31 0.85 11.98 12.72
CA LEU A 31 1.80 12.34 13.77
C LEU A 31 2.03 13.85 13.77
N PRO A 32 2.33 14.46 14.94
CA PRO A 32 2.91 15.80 14.99
C PRO A 32 4.22 15.85 14.19
N PRO A 33 4.57 16.98 13.54
CA PRO A 33 5.80 17.07 12.75
C PRO A 33 7.10 16.82 13.54
N GLN A 34 7.09 17.06 14.85
CA GLN A 34 8.24 16.89 15.75
C GLN A 34 8.30 15.51 16.42
N HIS A 35 7.39 14.59 16.08
CA HIS A 35 7.34 13.24 16.60
C HIS A 35 8.65 12.49 16.34
N LEU A 36 9.07 11.59 17.23
CA LEU A 36 10.35 10.88 17.08
C LEU A 36 10.45 10.13 15.73
N LEU A 37 9.35 9.47 15.34
CA LEU A 37 9.23 8.73 14.08
C LEU A 37 9.30 9.61 12.81
N THR A 38 9.14 10.93 12.91
CA THR A 38 9.27 11.85 11.77
C THR A 38 10.64 12.53 11.70
N ARG A 39 11.46 12.46 12.76
CA ARG A 39 12.77 13.15 12.82
C ARG A 39 13.78 12.62 11.80
N GLY A 40 13.70 11.35 11.45
CA GLY A 40 14.56 10.72 10.43
C GLY A 40 14.19 11.10 8.98
N GLY A 41 13.14 11.91 8.77
CA GLY A 41 12.69 12.34 7.46
C GLY A 41 11.84 11.29 6.71
N ILE A 42 11.58 11.57 5.44
CA ILE A 42 10.62 10.83 4.58
C ILE A 42 10.94 9.33 4.52
N VAL A 43 12.20 9.00 4.20
CA VAL A 43 12.63 7.60 4.00
C VAL A 43 12.61 6.83 5.31
N ALA A 44 13.11 7.40 6.41
CA ALA A 44 13.10 6.73 7.70
C ALA A 44 11.67 6.48 8.20
N ALA A 45 10.78 7.45 8.03
CA ALA A 45 9.36 7.28 8.38
C ALA A 45 8.67 6.22 7.50
N ALA A 46 9.05 6.11 6.22
CA ALA A 46 8.56 5.07 5.32
C ALA A 46 9.00 3.68 5.77
N ARG A 47 10.29 3.53 6.11
CA ARG A 47 10.87 2.27 6.60
C ARG A 47 10.22 1.81 7.88
N TRP A 48 10.11 2.69 8.89
CA TRP A 48 9.41 2.35 10.14
C TRP A 48 7.99 1.84 9.86
N PHE A 49 7.22 2.58 9.06
CA PHE A 49 5.84 2.20 8.79
C PHE A 49 5.76 0.89 7.99
N GLY A 50 6.71 0.68 7.08
CA GLY A 50 6.94 -0.58 6.38
C GLY A 50 7.24 -1.73 7.32
N ASP A 51 8.17 -1.56 8.27
CA ASP A 51 8.54 -2.59 9.25
C ASP A 51 7.35 -3.05 10.08
N VAL A 52 6.47 -2.12 10.50
CA VAL A 52 5.23 -2.50 11.20
C VAL A 52 4.34 -3.37 10.30
N HIS A 53 4.20 -3.02 9.02
CA HIS A 53 3.43 -3.83 8.06
C HIS A 53 4.10 -5.17 7.75
N LEU A 54 5.43 -5.21 7.70
CA LEU A 54 6.20 -6.43 7.50
C LEU A 54 5.96 -7.42 8.64
N HIS A 55 6.11 -6.97 9.88
CA HIS A 55 5.85 -7.77 11.07
C HIS A 55 4.39 -8.26 11.09
N TRP A 56 3.46 -7.36 10.80
CA TRP A 56 2.04 -7.71 10.70
C TRP A 56 1.78 -8.79 9.65
N LEU A 57 2.27 -8.64 8.42
CA LEU A 57 2.07 -9.60 7.32
C LEU A 57 2.66 -10.97 7.64
N ARG A 58 3.87 -11.01 8.23
CA ARG A 58 4.50 -12.25 8.68
C ARG A 58 3.70 -12.92 9.79
N ALA A 59 3.18 -12.15 10.75
CA ALA A 59 2.30 -12.69 11.79
C ALA A 59 0.98 -13.27 11.25
N GLN A 60 0.57 -12.88 10.04
CA GLN A 60 -0.57 -13.49 9.34
C GLN A 60 -0.20 -14.71 8.45
N GLY A 61 1.06 -15.13 8.44
CA GLY A 61 1.56 -16.29 7.69
C GLY A 61 2.12 -15.98 6.31
N ILE A 62 2.41 -14.71 5.99
CA ILE A 62 3.11 -14.33 4.73
C ILE A 62 4.60 -14.21 5.02
N ASP A 63 5.27 -15.35 5.21
CA ASP A 63 6.69 -15.41 5.63
C ASP A 63 7.64 -14.78 4.60
N GLY A 64 7.31 -14.91 3.31
CA GLY A 64 8.07 -14.35 2.19
C GLY A 64 7.97 -12.83 2.04
N ALA A 65 7.23 -12.14 2.92
CA ALA A 65 7.19 -10.68 2.92
C ALA A 65 8.55 -10.08 3.25
N GLN A 66 8.92 -9.03 2.53
CA GLN A 66 10.19 -8.32 2.64
C GLN A 66 9.99 -6.83 2.48
N LEU A 67 10.78 -6.04 3.21
CA LEU A 67 10.87 -4.60 3.01
C LEU A 67 11.65 -4.33 1.72
N TYR A 68 11.11 -3.49 0.85
CA TYR A 68 11.81 -3.02 -0.33
C TYR A 68 12.80 -1.92 0.05
N GLU A 69 14.09 -2.18 -0.17
CA GLU A 69 15.20 -1.25 0.13
C GLU A 69 15.85 -0.66 -1.14
N GLY A 70 15.34 -1.03 -2.31
CA GLY A 70 15.87 -0.58 -3.60
C GLY A 70 15.53 0.87 -3.95
N PRO A 71 16.02 1.37 -5.09
CA PRO A 71 15.70 2.72 -5.57
C PRO A 71 14.21 2.86 -5.87
N THR A 72 13.69 4.09 -5.78
CA THR A 72 12.33 4.37 -6.23
C THR A 72 12.19 4.10 -7.72
N THR A 73 11.18 3.34 -8.12
CA THR A 73 10.77 3.15 -9.51
C THR A 73 9.39 3.78 -9.71
N ASP A 74 9.31 4.77 -10.59
CA ASP A 74 8.06 5.45 -10.89
C ASP A 74 7.20 4.64 -11.85
N HIS A 75 5.89 4.69 -11.63
CA HIS A 75 4.90 4.12 -12.54
C HIS A 75 3.56 4.85 -12.38
N TRP A 76 2.73 4.87 -13.43
CA TRP A 76 1.43 5.53 -13.38
C TRP A 76 0.46 4.81 -12.43
N ALA A 77 0.59 3.50 -12.28
CA ALA A 77 -0.12 2.67 -11.31
C ALA A 77 0.74 2.42 -10.07
N CYS A 78 0.21 2.71 -8.89
CA CYS A 78 0.95 2.67 -7.63
C CYS A 78 1.56 1.29 -7.31
N PHE A 79 0.88 0.20 -7.68
CA PHE A 79 1.35 -1.16 -7.39
C PHE A 79 2.39 -1.71 -8.38
N ALA A 80 2.63 -0.99 -9.50
CA ALA A 80 3.68 -1.32 -10.46
C ALA A 80 4.96 -0.47 -10.29
N GLY A 81 4.88 0.68 -9.61
CA GLY A 81 6.07 1.39 -9.12
C GLY A 81 6.59 0.75 -7.83
N ARG A 82 7.70 1.22 -7.27
CA ARG A 82 8.24 0.83 -5.94
C ARG A 82 8.93 1.99 -5.26
N GLY A 83 8.91 2.01 -3.93
CA GLY A 83 9.64 2.98 -3.12
C GLY A 83 10.17 2.34 -1.82
N PRO A 84 11.28 2.86 -1.26
CA PRO A 84 11.83 2.37 0.00
C PRO A 84 10.77 2.30 1.12
N GLY A 85 10.75 1.18 1.84
CA GLY A 85 9.82 0.94 2.94
C GLY A 85 8.51 0.26 2.52
N GLU A 86 8.22 0.13 1.22
CA GLU A 86 7.08 -0.67 0.76
C GLU A 86 7.34 -2.18 0.89
N ILE A 87 6.28 -2.99 0.87
CA ILE A 87 6.39 -4.44 1.10
C ILE A 87 6.20 -5.21 -0.19
N VAL A 88 7.11 -6.17 -0.41
CA VAL A 88 7.09 -7.09 -1.54
C VAL A 88 7.07 -8.54 -1.07
N VAL A 89 6.54 -9.43 -1.91
CA VAL A 89 6.63 -10.90 -1.80
C VAL A 89 7.02 -11.42 -3.17
N ASP A 90 8.10 -12.19 -3.26
CA ASP A 90 8.67 -12.67 -4.53
C ASP A 90 8.87 -11.55 -5.57
N GLY A 91 9.33 -10.39 -5.09
CA GLY A 91 9.54 -9.20 -5.93
C GLY A 91 8.27 -8.44 -6.31
N ARG A 92 7.07 -8.93 -5.99
CA ARG A 92 5.79 -8.29 -6.32
C ARG A 92 5.26 -7.47 -5.14
N LYS A 93 4.70 -6.29 -5.39
CA LYS A 93 4.23 -5.41 -4.32
C LYS A 93 2.94 -5.92 -3.69
N ILE A 94 2.94 -6.07 -2.37
CA ILE A 94 1.75 -6.37 -1.56
C ILE A 94 1.21 -5.15 -0.80
N ALA A 95 2.10 -4.27 -0.34
CA ALA A 95 1.71 -3.06 0.37
C ALA A 95 2.49 -1.83 -0.13
N GLY A 96 1.75 -0.80 -0.52
CA GLY A 96 2.31 0.50 -0.91
C GLY A 96 2.18 1.55 0.18
N ILE A 97 3.12 2.49 0.22
CA ILE A 97 3.18 3.56 1.23
C ILE A 97 3.14 4.93 0.53
N ALA A 98 2.29 5.82 1.05
CA ALA A 98 2.22 7.21 0.68
C ALA A 98 2.33 8.09 1.92
N GLN A 99 2.88 9.29 1.75
CA GLN A 99 3.06 10.22 2.85
C GLN A 99 2.69 11.64 2.45
N ARG A 100 2.28 12.44 3.44
CA ARG A 100 2.09 13.88 3.32
C ARG A 100 2.76 14.57 4.50
N TRP A 101 3.64 15.51 4.21
CA TRP A 101 4.34 16.31 5.20
C TRP A 101 3.77 17.72 5.18
N GLY A 102 3.16 18.13 6.29
CA GLY A 102 2.57 19.45 6.45
C GLY A 102 2.99 20.10 7.77
N ALA A 103 2.86 21.42 7.85
CA ALA A 103 3.29 22.20 9.00
C ALA A 103 2.61 21.80 10.33
N ALA A 104 1.38 21.26 10.27
CA ALA A 104 0.64 20.84 11.46
C ALA A 104 0.67 19.33 11.72
N ARG A 105 0.97 18.52 10.69
CA ARG A 105 0.95 17.06 10.79
C ARG A 105 1.74 16.41 9.68
N VAL A 106 2.31 15.24 9.98
CA VAL A 106 2.79 14.27 9.00
C VAL A 106 1.80 13.12 8.98
N THR A 107 1.30 12.76 7.80
CA THR A 107 0.38 11.65 7.61
C THR A 107 1.06 10.58 6.77
N LEU A 108 1.12 9.35 7.30
CA LEU A 108 1.52 8.15 6.58
C LEU A 108 0.29 7.32 6.27
N SER A 109 0.20 6.78 5.06
CA SER A 109 -0.90 5.93 4.62
C SER A 109 -0.35 4.72 3.89
N ALA A 110 -0.88 3.54 4.24
CA ALA A 110 -0.55 2.30 3.57
C ALA A 110 -1.81 1.72 2.92
N GLY A 111 -1.61 1.00 1.82
CA GLY A 111 -2.61 0.17 1.18
C GLY A 111 -2.05 -1.22 0.97
N THR A 112 -2.63 -2.23 1.62
CA THR A 112 -2.27 -3.65 1.47
C THR A 112 -3.33 -4.36 0.62
N LEU A 113 -2.90 -5.05 -0.43
CA LEU A 113 -3.79 -5.88 -1.24
C LEU A 113 -4.19 -7.13 -0.47
N ILE A 114 -5.48 -7.22 -0.13
CA ILE A 114 -6.07 -8.36 0.57
C ILE A 114 -6.55 -9.40 -0.44
N THR A 115 -7.17 -8.96 -1.53
CA THR A 115 -7.57 -9.81 -2.67
C THR A 115 -7.06 -9.20 -3.97
N PRO A 116 -7.01 -9.96 -5.08
CA PRO A 116 -6.63 -9.41 -6.37
C PRO A 116 -7.56 -8.27 -6.77
N PRO A 117 -7.04 -7.07 -7.06
CA PRO A 117 -7.86 -5.96 -7.50
C PRO A 117 -8.22 -6.12 -8.98
N PRO A 118 -9.40 -5.64 -9.41
CA PRO A 118 -9.82 -5.73 -10.80
C PRO A 118 -9.13 -4.65 -11.64
N TRP A 119 -7.86 -4.85 -12.00
CA TRP A 119 -7.05 -3.90 -12.77
C TRP A 119 -7.69 -3.31 -14.03
N PRO A 120 -8.51 -4.05 -14.82
CA PRO A 120 -9.22 -3.46 -15.95
C PRO A 120 -10.07 -2.24 -15.57
N LEU A 121 -10.59 -2.18 -14.33
CA LEU A 121 -11.33 -1.01 -13.84
C LEU A 121 -10.43 0.21 -13.68
N LEU A 122 -9.19 0.03 -13.19
CA LEU A 122 -8.22 1.12 -13.05
C LEU A 122 -7.80 1.67 -14.41
N VAL A 123 -7.45 0.76 -15.33
CA VAL A 123 -7.05 1.09 -16.71
C VAL A 123 -8.17 1.87 -17.41
N ARG A 124 -9.42 1.39 -17.29
CA ARG A 124 -10.59 2.07 -17.86
C ARG A 124 -10.84 3.44 -17.23
N ALA A 125 -10.83 3.53 -15.90
CA ALA A 125 -11.10 4.78 -15.18
C ALA A 125 -10.09 5.89 -15.53
N LEU A 126 -8.84 5.53 -15.82
CA LEU A 126 -7.79 6.47 -16.21
C LEU A 126 -7.62 6.63 -17.72
N ARG A 127 -8.50 6.02 -18.53
CA ARG A 127 -8.48 6.06 -20.00
C ARG A 127 -7.16 5.58 -20.59
N ARG A 128 -6.63 4.49 -20.04
CA ARG A 128 -5.33 3.90 -20.33
C ARG A 128 -5.44 2.68 -21.25
N ALA A 129 -6.28 2.75 -22.29
CA ALA A 129 -6.76 1.60 -23.08
C ALA A 129 -5.69 0.74 -23.81
N GLY A 130 -4.40 1.10 -23.74
CA GLY A 130 -3.29 0.30 -24.27
C GLY A 130 -2.29 -0.20 -23.22
N GLU A 131 -2.53 0.06 -21.92
CA GLU A 131 -1.68 -0.46 -20.85
C GLU A 131 -1.97 -1.95 -20.62
N ASP A 132 -0.92 -2.72 -20.34
CA ASP A 132 -1.01 -4.15 -20.14
C ASP A 132 -1.53 -4.46 -18.71
N VAL A 133 -2.67 -5.14 -18.63
CA VAL A 133 -3.21 -5.62 -17.36
C VAL A 133 -2.31 -6.71 -16.77
N ALA A 134 -1.67 -7.52 -17.62
CA ALA A 134 -0.76 -8.57 -17.19
C ALA A 134 0.46 -7.98 -16.45
N GLU A 135 0.97 -6.83 -16.89
CA GLU A 135 2.05 -6.12 -16.17
C GLU A 135 1.64 -5.76 -14.73
N LEU A 136 0.39 -5.31 -14.54
CA LEU A 136 -0.12 -4.98 -13.21
C LEU A 136 -0.28 -6.22 -12.32
N ASP A 137 -0.71 -7.34 -12.90
CA ASP A 137 -0.78 -8.63 -12.22
C ASP A 137 0.61 -9.20 -11.89
N ASP A 138 1.59 -9.02 -12.78
CA ASP A 138 2.97 -9.45 -12.59
C ASP A 138 3.71 -8.57 -11.59
N SER A 139 3.30 -7.32 -11.42
CA SER A 139 3.93 -6.38 -10.50
C SER A 139 3.41 -6.45 -9.06
N ALA A 140 2.20 -6.99 -8.87
CA ALA A 140 1.48 -6.93 -7.61
C ALA A 140 1.08 -8.33 -7.09
N ILE A 141 0.87 -8.45 -5.79
CA ILE A 141 0.39 -9.69 -5.18
C ILE A 141 -0.51 -9.37 -4.00
N SER A 142 -1.57 -10.14 -3.83
CA SER A 142 -2.49 -10.01 -2.70
C SER A 142 -2.26 -11.07 -1.62
N ALA A 143 -2.67 -10.77 -0.40
CA ALA A 143 -2.63 -11.71 0.71
C ALA A 143 -3.39 -13.01 0.41
N GLN A 144 -4.54 -12.94 -0.27
CA GLN A 144 -5.28 -14.13 -0.71
C GLN A 144 -4.45 -15.02 -1.65
N GLN A 145 -3.67 -14.43 -2.57
CA GLN A 145 -2.79 -15.21 -3.46
C GLN A 145 -1.62 -15.84 -2.69
N CYS A 146 -1.02 -15.11 -1.74
CA CYS A 146 0.05 -15.63 -0.88
C CYS A 146 -0.42 -16.83 -0.05
N LEU A 147 -1.57 -16.68 0.62
CA LEU A 147 -2.07 -17.67 1.58
C LEU A 147 -2.93 -18.76 0.93
N ARG A 148 -3.34 -18.57 -0.34
CA ARG A 148 -4.25 -19.45 -1.08
C ARG A 148 -5.56 -19.72 -0.35
N GLN A 149 -6.03 -18.74 0.42
CA GLN A 149 -7.28 -18.80 1.18
C GLN A 149 -7.90 -17.40 1.34
N PRO A 150 -9.21 -17.30 1.58
CA PRO A 150 -9.86 -16.02 1.86
C PRO A 150 -9.27 -15.33 3.09
N VAL A 151 -9.15 -13.99 3.02
CA VAL A 151 -8.62 -13.18 4.11
C VAL A 151 -9.73 -12.40 4.81
N ARG A 152 -9.78 -12.49 6.13
CA ARG A 152 -10.74 -11.75 6.97
C ARG A 152 -10.24 -10.33 7.23
N ALA A 153 -10.49 -9.43 6.27
CA ALA A 153 -10.00 -8.05 6.30
C ALA A 153 -10.23 -7.32 7.64
N ALA A 154 -11.39 -7.51 8.29
CA ALA A 154 -11.69 -6.87 9.58
C ALA A 154 -10.76 -7.34 10.71
N ALA A 155 -10.45 -8.63 10.79
CA ALA A 155 -9.54 -9.15 11.81
C ALA A 155 -8.10 -8.71 11.55
N TRP A 156 -7.71 -8.69 10.27
CA TRP A 156 -6.42 -8.18 9.82
C TRP A 156 -6.25 -6.69 10.15
N ALA A 157 -7.29 -5.88 9.96
CA ALA A 157 -7.30 -4.47 10.31
C ALA A 157 -7.20 -4.25 11.83
N ALA A 158 -7.88 -5.07 12.63
CA ALA A 158 -7.79 -5.02 14.09
C ALA A 158 -6.35 -5.32 14.57
N ALA A 159 -5.73 -6.39 14.06
CA ALA A 159 -4.36 -6.75 14.39
C ALA A 159 -3.34 -5.68 13.98
N LEU A 160 -3.49 -5.08 12.78
CA LEU A 160 -2.61 -4.00 12.34
C LEU A 160 -2.77 -2.75 13.21
N ARG A 161 -4.00 -2.42 13.61
CA ARG A 161 -4.27 -1.30 14.50
C ARG A 161 -3.60 -1.48 15.86
N GLU A 162 -3.64 -2.68 16.44
CA GLU A 162 -2.98 -2.97 17.72
C GLU A 162 -1.47 -2.75 17.64
N LEU A 163 -0.82 -3.26 16.59
CA LEU A 163 0.62 -3.03 16.37
C LEU A 163 0.94 -1.54 16.19
N LEU A 164 0.18 -0.82 15.36
CA LEU A 164 0.39 0.61 15.15
C LEU A 164 0.19 1.43 16.44
N LEU A 165 -0.73 1.04 17.31
CA LEU A 165 -0.91 1.71 18.60
C LEU A 165 0.25 1.43 19.57
N ALA A 166 0.84 0.24 19.52
CA ALA A 166 2.00 -0.11 20.34
C ALA A 166 3.27 0.64 19.89
N ASP A 167 3.46 0.85 18.58
CA ASP A 167 4.65 1.50 18.02
C ASP A 167 4.59 3.04 17.99
N VAL A 168 3.40 3.63 18.12
CA VAL A 168 3.20 5.10 18.11
C VAL A 168 3.10 5.70 19.52
N ALA A 169 2.92 4.86 20.55
CA ALA A 169 2.89 5.28 21.96
C ALA A 169 4.26 5.80 22.43
#